data_AF-A0A9P1M160-F1
#
_entry.id   AF-A0A9P1M160-F1
#
_cell.length_a   1.000
_cell.length_b   1.000
_cell.length_c   1.000
_cell.angle_alpha   90.00
_cell.angle_beta   90.00
_cell.angle_gamma   90.00
#
_symmetry.space_group_name_H-M   'P 1'
#
loop_
_entity.id
_entity.type
_entity.pdbx_description
1 polymer ?
#
loop_
_entity_poly.entity_id
_entity_poly.type
_entity_poly.pdbx_seq_one_letter_code
_entity_poly.pdbx_strand_id
1 'polypeptide(L)'
;MPAVTIAFKYEEQEWTHKFDMDVNASILDLKRTMTSSAPEHAAWFELRKDGLAVKSSDSVDPQVIYDFEYLGPDAHEPAGNGLTNGHSTEAVIHEDAESPANDSTSAPAVPAVPRWRITGGADKGGIIVRQSESLKSPELGRVSTGAIVEEVARVGERLCYRLEEGSGPAKGWVSIRVSGKELVEKLA
;
A
#
# COMPACT_ATOMS: atom_id res chain seq x y z
N MET A 1 21.77 2.88 18.02
CA MET A 1 21.13 3.84 17.11
C MET A 1 19.69 3.98 17.59
N PRO A 2 19.18 5.20 17.85
CA PRO A 2 17.78 5.36 18.19
C PRO A 2 16.91 4.87 17.03
N ALA A 3 15.91 4.05 17.35
CA ALA A 3 14.95 3.54 16.38
C ALA A 3 13.64 4.31 16.54
N VAL A 4 13.14 4.87 15.45
CA VAL A 4 11.93 5.68 15.42
C VAL A 4 10.80 4.82 14.86
N THR A 5 9.63 4.89 15.49
CA THR A 5 8.47 4.08 15.12
C THR A 5 7.47 4.90 14.34
N ILE A 6 7.05 4.40 13.17
CA ILE A 6 6.04 5.03 12.32
C ILE A 6 4.85 4.08 12.20
N ALA A 7 3.67 4.57 12.54
CA ALA A 7 2.40 3.89 12.34
C ALA A 7 1.86 4.21 10.94
N PHE A 8 1.43 3.18 10.22
CA PHE A 8 0.76 3.28 8.95
C PHE A 8 -0.67 2.82 9.13
N LYS A 9 -1.60 3.59 8.59
CA LYS A 9 -3.03 3.28 8.58
C LYS A 9 -3.49 3.15 7.14
N TYR A 10 -4.11 2.04 6.82
CA TYR A 10 -4.76 1.82 5.53
C TYR A 10 -6.04 1.02 5.74
N GLU A 11 -7.17 1.63 5.40
CA GLU A 11 -8.50 1.08 5.66
C GLU A 11 -8.67 0.69 7.14
N GLU A 12 -8.90 -0.58 7.43
CA GLU A 12 -9.09 -1.12 8.79
C GLU A 12 -7.80 -1.72 9.39
N GLN A 13 -6.65 -1.52 8.74
CA GLN A 13 -5.37 -2.09 9.14
C GLN A 13 -4.42 -1.01 9.63
N GLU A 14 -3.83 -1.24 10.80
CA GLU A 14 -2.74 -0.45 11.36
C GLU A 14 -1.51 -1.34 11.54
N TRP A 15 -0.36 -0.86 11.08
CA TRP A 15 0.91 -1.52 11.36
C TRP A 15 2.00 -0.50 11.64
N THR A 16 2.98 -0.86 12.47
CA THR A 16 4.12 -0.02 12.77
C THR A 16 5.39 -0.52 12.11
N HIS A 17 6.22 0.38 11.61
CA HIS A 17 7.57 0.08 11.14
C HIS A 17 8.60 0.89 11.93
N LYS A 18 9.75 0.28 12.20
CA LYS A 18 10.86 0.92 12.91
C LYS A 18 11.96 1.29 11.93
N PHE A 19 12.46 2.52 12.02
CA PHE A 19 13.55 3.03 11.21
C PHE A 19 14.71 3.41 12.12
N ASP A 20 15.89 2.86 11.84
CA ASP A 20 17.13 3.23 12.53
C ASP A 20 17.57 4.62 12.06
N MET A 21 17.59 5.59 12.99
CA MET A 21 17.94 6.97 12.72
C MET A 21 19.16 7.42 13.53
N ASP A 22 19.85 8.43 13.02
CA ASP A 22 20.86 9.15 13.79
C ASP A 22 20.22 9.99 14.89
N VAL A 23 20.94 10.18 16.00
CA VAL A 23 20.46 10.95 17.18
C VAL A 23 20.13 12.41 16.87
N ASN A 24 20.66 12.97 15.77
CA ASN A 24 20.40 14.33 15.32
C ASN A 24 19.59 14.38 14.01
N ALA A 25 18.95 13.28 13.62
CA ALA A 25 18.16 13.23 12.40
C ALA A 25 16.93 14.15 12.51
N SER A 26 16.63 14.86 11.43
CA SER A 26 15.41 15.64 11.30
C SER A 26 14.27 14.81 10.72
N ILE A 27 13.04 15.29 10.86
CA ILE A 27 11.86 14.68 10.23
C ILE A 27 12.06 14.58 8.71
N LEU A 28 12.75 15.53 8.08
CA LEU A 28 13.13 15.44 6.67
C LEU A 28 14.03 14.23 6.37
N ASP A 29 15.03 13.96 7.21
CA ASP A 29 15.94 12.82 7.04
C ASP A 29 15.20 11.49 7.21
N LEU A 30 14.27 11.43 8.16
CA LEU A 30 13.37 10.30 8.33
C LEU A 30 12.50 10.09 7.08
N LYS A 31 11.84 11.14 6.58
CA LYS A 31 11.01 11.05 5.37
C LYS A 31 11.82 10.59 4.16
N ARG A 32 13.03 11.13 3.98
CA ARG A 32 13.97 10.69 2.92
C ARG A 32 14.38 9.24 3.08
N THR A 33 14.59 8.77 4.31
CA THR A 33 14.91 7.37 4.58
C THR A 33 13.74 6.46 4.21
N MET A 34 12.51 6.85 4.56
CA MET A 34 11.30 6.14 4.15
C MET A 34 11.13 6.09 2.62
N THR A 35 11.60 7.12 1.92
CA THR A 35 11.57 7.20 0.45
C THR A 35 12.96 7.12 -0.17
N SER A 36 13.83 6.25 0.35
CA SER A 36 15.23 6.16 -0.09
C SER A 36 15.38 5.93 -1.61
N SER A 37 14.41 5.23 -2.24
CA SER A 37 14.41 4.99 -3.69
C SER A 37 13.85 6.14 -4.53
N ALA A 38 13.15 7.10 -3.92
CA ALA A 38 12.50 8.22 -4.61
C ALA A 38 12.34 9.41 -3.64
N PRO A 39 13.40 10.19 -3.39
CA PRO A 39 13.37 11.26 -2.38
C PRO A 39 12.37 12.38 -2.71
N GLU A 40 11.94 12.52 -3.96
CA GLU A 40 10.87 13.44 -4.37
C GLU A 40 9.51 13.07 -3.75
N HIS A 41 9.30 11.79 -3.41
CA HIS A 41 8.07 11.33 -2.75
C HIS A 41 8.00 11.76 -1.28
N ALA A 42 9.09 12.27 -0.68
CA ALA A 42 9.09 12.79 0.68
C ALA A 42 8.11 13.96 0.88
N ALA A 43 7.62 14.58 -0.19
CA ALA A 43 6.58 15.60 -0.16
C ALA A 43 5.15 15.06 -0.20
N TRP A 44 4.95 13.79 -0.58
CA TRP A 44 3.60 13.21 -0.81
C TRP A 44 2.92 12.68 0.46
N PHE A 45 3.56 12.85 1.60
CA PHE A 45 3.04 12.44 2.88
C PHE A 45 3.54 13.37 3.97
N GLU A 46 2.83 13.41 5.09
CA GLU A 46 3.26 14.06 6.31
C GLU A 46 3.34 13.04 7.45
N LEU A 47 4.09 13.40 8.48
CA LEU A 47 4.13 12.65 9.72
C LEU A 47 3.39 13.46 10.77
N ARG A 48 2.45 12.82 11.48
CA ARG A 48 1.71 13.43 12.57
C ARG A 48 2.19 12.88 13.90
N LYS A 49 2.25 13.75 14.90
CA LYS A 49 2.49 13.41 16.31
C LYS A 49 1.28 13.88 17.09
N ASP A 50 0.60 12.95 17.76
CA ASP A 50 -0.62 13.26 18.52
C ASP A 50 -1.72 13.93 17.66
N GLY A 51 -1.78 13.57 16.37
CA GLY A 51 -2.67 14.20 15.40
C GLY A 51 -2.21 15.56 14.84
N LEU A 52 -1.10 16.12 15.31
CA LEU A 52 -0.53 17.36 14.75
C LEU A 52 0.54 17.08 13.69
N ALA A 53 0.43 17.76 12.55
CA ALA A 53 1.43 17.76 11.49
C ALA A 53 2.80 18.23 12.00
N VAL A 54 3.82 17.39 11.83
CA VAL A 54 5.19 17.67 12.25
C VAL A 54 5.95 18.30 11.08
N LYS A 55 6.70 19.38 11.35
CA LYS A 55 7.46 20.07 10.31
C LYS A 55 8.68 19.24 9.92
N SER A 56 9.09 19.32 8.65
CA SER A 56 10.30 18.65 8.16
C SER A 56 11.59 19.10 8.89
N SER A 57 11.59 20.31 9.47
CA SER A 57 12.72 20.86 10.23
C SER A 57 12.74 20.44 11.71
N ASP A 58 11.70 19.76 12.21
CA ASP A 58 11.68 19.28 13.59
C ASP A 58 12.64 18.10 13.77
N SER A 59 13.15 17.95 15.00
CA SER A 59 13.97 16.80 15.39
C SER A 59 13.09 15.57 15.58
N VAL A 60 13.59 14.42 15.16
CA VAL A 60 12.87 13.16 15.36
C VAL A 60 13.00 12.71 16.81
N ASP A 61 11.88 12.36 17.42
CA ASP A 61 11.81 11.86 18.78
C ASP A 61 11.63 10.33 18.77
N PRO A 62 12.63 9.54 19.21
CA PRO A 62 12.55 8.08 19.17
C PRO A 62 11.59 7.49 20.21
N GLN A 63 11.09 8.28 21.17
CA GLN A 63 10.08 7.81 22.12
C GLN A 63 8.65 7.95 21.59
N VAL A 64 8.48 8.60 20.43
CA VAL A 64 7.18 8.90 19.84
C VAL A 64 6.89 7.95 18.69
N ILE A 65 5.63 7.58 18.56
CA ILE A 65 5.10 6.93 17.37
C ILE A 65 4.49 8.01 16.48
N TYR A 66 4.99 8.13 15.25
CA TYR A 66 4.43 9.07 14.29
C TYR A 66 3.42 8.38 13.39
N ASP A 67 2.28 8.99 13.17
CA ASP A 67 1.30 8.54 12.18
C ASP A 67 1.74 9.00 10.79
N PHE A 68 1.83 8.06 9.86
CA PHE A 68 2.02 8.33 8.44
C PHE A 68 0.69 8.74 7.82
N GLU A 69 0.67 9.91 7.20
CA GLU A 69 -0.49 10.38 6.45
C GLU A 69 -0.10 10.66 5.00
N TYR A 70 -0.73 9.93 4.08
CA TYR A 70 -0.52 10.12 2.65
C TYR A 70 -1.36 11.31 2.15
N LEU A 71 -0.68 12.36 1.68
CA LEU A 71 -1.30 13.56 1.12
C LEU A 71 -1.50 13.46 -0.39
N GLY A 72 -0.77 12.55 -1.04
CA GLY A 72 -0.80 12.39 -2.49
C GLY A 72 0.21 13.25 -3.24
N PRO A 73 0.37 13.01 -4.54
CA PRO A 73 1.31 13.74 -5.40
C PRO A 73 0.94 15.22 -5.61
N ASP A 74 -0.33 15.57 -5.36
CA ASP A 74 -0.91 16.91 -5.54
C ASP A 74 -0.44 17.94 -4.50
N ALA A 75 0.20 17.49 -3.42
CA ALA A 75 0.67 18.39 -2.35
C ALA A 75 1.74 19.40 -2.83
N HIS A 76 2.31 19.22 -4.04
CA HIS A 76 3.19 20.23 -4.64
C HIS A 76 3.20 20.19 -6.19
N GLU A 77 2.07 20.44 -6.85
CA GLU A 77 2.08 20.84 -8.27
C GLU A 77 2.35 22.36 -8.40
N PRO A 78 3.43 22.82 -9.05
CA PRO A 78 3.42 24.14 -9.67
C PRO A 78 2.51 24.06 -10.91
N ALA A 79 1.25 24.48 -10.73
CA ALA A 79 0.28 24.92 -11.73
C ALA A 79 0.47 24.37 -13.17
N GLY A 80 -0.29 23.33 -13.51
CA GLY A 80 -0.43 22.82 -14.87
C GLY A 80 -1.89 22.45 -15.21
N ASN A 81 -2.81 23.42 -15.11
CA ASN A 81 -4.16 23.47 -15.70
C ASN A 81 -4.96 22.15 -15.91
N GLY A 82 -6.09 22.00 -15.19
CA GLY A 82 -7.32 21.47 -15.79
C GLY A 82 -8.27 20.62 -14.93
N LEU A 83 -9.10 21.28 -14.09
CA LEU A 83 -10.56 21.11 -13.93
C LEU A 83 -11.15 19.69 -14.19
N THR A 84 -11.68 18.95 -13.21
CA THR A 84 -13.04 19.01 -12.61
C THR A 84 -13.24 17.67 -11.87
N ASN A 85 -14.02 17.44 -10.83
CA ASN A 85 -15.20 18.09 -10.24
C ASN A 85 -15.29 17.60 -8.78
N GLY A 86 -15.65 18.50 -7.86
CA GLY A 86 -15.92 18.15 -6.48
C GLY A 86 -17.26 17.44 -6.29
N HIS A 87 -17.36 16.72 -5.17
CA HIS A 87 -18.59 16.68 -4.38
C HIS A 87 -18.23 16.42 -2.92
N SER A 88 -18.26 17.51 -2.14
CA SER A 88 -18.40 17.48 -0.68
C SER A 88 -19.85 17.15 -0.32
N THR A 89 -20.05 16.35 0.72
CA THR A 89 -21.22 16.43 1.62
C THR A 89 -20.84 15.61 2.86
N GLU A 90 -20.33 16.27 3.90
CA GLU A 90 -21.08 16.83 5.04
C GLU A 90 -21.48 15.78 6.09
N ALA A 91 -21.19 16.16 7.32
CA ALA A 91 -21.25 15.40 8.56
C ALA A 91 -22.67 15.14 9.04
N VAL A 92 -22.89 14.00 9.71
CA VAL A 92 -23.86 13.91 10.83
C VAL A 92 -23.38 12.85 11.84
N ILE A 93 -23.00 13.34 13.02
CA ILE A 93 -23.11 12.78 14.39
C ILE A 93 -23.93 11.48 14.54
N HIS A 94 -23.45 10.56 15.41
CA HIS A 94 -24.20 10.03 16.58
C HIS A 94 -23.24 9.35 17.58
N GLU A 95 -23.30 9.82 18.82
CA GLU A 95 -22.85 9.15 20.04
C GLU A 95 -23.76 7.94 20.33
N ASP A 96 -23.20 6.85 20.87
CA ASP A 96 -23.52 6.32 22.22
C ASP A 96 -23.04 4.87 22.37
N ALA A 97 -22.78 4.54 23.63
CA ALA A 97 -22.37 3.29 24.22
C ALA A 97 -22.85 1.98 23.55
N GLU A 98 -22.00 0.96 23.66
CA GLU A 98 -22.21 -0.17 24.57
C GLU A 98 -21.54 -1.43 23.99
N SER A 99 -20.51 -1.91 24.67
CA SER A 99 -20.08 -3.28 24.53
C SER A 99 -21.10 -4.16 25.26
N PRO A 100 -21.59 -5.22 24.62
CA PRO A 100 -21.65 -6.46 25.38
C PRO A 100 -21.04 -7.63 24.60
N ALA A 101 -20.23 -8.39 25.33
CA ALA A 101 -19.82 -9.72 24.97
C ALA A 101 -21.03 -10.67 24.88
N ASN A 102 -21.12 -11.45 23.79
CA ASN A 102 -21.71 -12.80 23.76
C ASN A 102 -21.26 -13.49 22.45
N ASP A 103 -20.35 -14.45 22.51
CA ASP A 103 -20.61 -15.90 22.60
C ASP A 103 -21.25 -16.53 21.34
N SER A 104 -20.39 -17.22 20.61
CA SER A 104 -20.59 -18.44 19.81
C SER A 104 -21.63 -18.51 18.68
N THR A 105 -21.09 -18.93 17.52
CA THR A 105 -21.77 -19.66 16.44
C THR A 105 -22.54 -18.82 15.42
N SER A 106 -21.78 -18.24 14.48
CA SER A 106 -21.99 -18.52 13.06
C SER A 106 -20.69 -18.18 12.34
N ALA A 107 -19.98 -19.17 11.80
CA ALA A 107 -18.86 -18.91 10.92
C ALA A 107 -19.36 -18.00 9.79
N PRO A 108 -18.83 -16.77 9.62
CA PRO A 108 -19.19 -15.98 8.46
C PRO A 108 -18.67 -16.78 7.25
N ALA A 109 -19.55 -17.06 6.30
CA ALA A 109 -19.15 -17.54 4.99
C ALA A 109 -18.11 -16.54 4.48
N VAL A 110 -16.84 -16.93 4.54
CA VAL A 110 -15.72 -16.08 4.11
C VAL A 110 -16.05 -15.63 2.70
N PRO A 111 -16.04 -14.31 2.40
CA PRO A 111 -16.23 -13.88 1.03
C PRO A 111 -15.16 -14.58 0.19
N ALA A 112 -15.60 -15.40 -0.76
CA ALA A 112 -14.69 -16.15 -1.63
C ALA A 112 -13.92 -15.13 -2.46
N VAL A 113 -12.72 -14.80 -1.99
CA VAL A 113 -11.77 -13.93 -2.68
C VAL A 113 -11.46 -14.55 -4.03
N PRO A 114 -11.54 -13.77 -5.13
CA PRO A 114 -11.31 -14.32 -6.46
C PRO A 114 -9.92 -14.92 -6.58
N ARG A 115 -9.85 -16.18 -7.03
CA ARG A 115 -8.58 -16.81 -7.38
C ARG A 115 -8.30 -16.64 -8.86
N TRP A 116 -7.03 -16.62 -9.20
CA TRP A 116 -6.54 -16.44 -10.56
C TRP A 116 -5.40 -17.42 -10.82
N ARG A 117 -5.34 -17.94 -12.04
CA ARG A 117 -4.26 -18.76 -12.53
C ARG A 117 -3.38 -17.96 -13.46
N ILE A 118 -2.07 -18.03 -13.29
CA ILE A 118 -1.10 -17.44 -14.19
C ILE A 118 -1.06 -18.28 -15.47
N THR A 119 -1.53 -17.75 -16.60
CA THR A 119 -1.53 -18.44 -17.91
C THR A 119 -0.51 -17.83 -18.89
N GLY A 120 -0.04 -16.62 -18.61
CA GLY A 120 0.92 -15.90 -19.43
C GLY A 120 2.40 -16.14 -19.09
N GLY A 121 3.27 -15.73 -20.01
CA GLY A 121 4.71 -15.67 -19.77
C GLY A 121 5.46 -16.99 -19.85
N ALA A 122 4.84 -18.07 -20.32
CA ALA A 122 5.47 -19.40 -20.42
C ALA A 122 6.82 -19.35 -21.18
N ASP A 123 6.87 -18.62 -22.30
CA ASP A 123 8.08 -18.44 -23.10
C ASP A 123 9.22 -17.71 -22.36
N LYS A 124 8.87 -16.98 -21.30
CA LYS A 124 9.78 -16.15 -20.48
C LYS A 124 9.90 -16.65 -19.05
N GLY A 125 9.40 -17.84 -18.74
CA GLY A 125 9.47 -18.46 -17.40
C GLY A 125 8.50 -17.86 -16.37
N GLY A 126 7.49 -17.11 -16.81
CA GLY A 126 6.47 -16.51 -15.95
C GLY A 126 6.16 -15.04 -16.26
N ILE A 127 5.29 -14.44 -15.45
CA ILE A 127 4.92 -13.02 -15.51
C ILE A 127 5.78 -12.24 -14.52
N ILE A 128 6.19 -11.03 -14.92
CA ILE A 128 6.92 -10.12 -14.03
C ILE A 128 6.01 -9.58 -12.94
N VAL A 129 6.48 -9.72 -11.72
CA VAL A 129 5.83 -9.21 -10.51
C VAL A 129 6.55 -7.94 -10.08
N ARG A 130 5.77 -6.91 -9.79
CA ARG A 130 6.27 -5.60 -9.35
C ARG A 130 5.88 -5.33 -7.92
N GLN A 131 6.70 -4.54 -7.23
CA GLN A 131 6.45 -4.18 -5.84
C GLN A 131 5.17 -3.34 -5.67
N SER A 132 4.79 -2.58 -6.69
CA SER A 132 3.59 -1.73 -6.69
C SER A 132 2.93 -1.72 -8.07
N GLU A 133 1.73 -1.15 -8.17
CA GLU A 133 0.97 -0.99 -9.41
C GLU A 133 1.74 -0.23 -10.52
N SER A 134 2.67 0.64 -10.11
CA SER A 134 3.38 1.54 -11.01
C SER A 134 4.33 0.81 -11.97
N LEU A 135 4.35 1.28 -13.21
CA LEU A 135 5.30 0.86 -14.24
C LEU A 135 6.74 1.33 -13.97
N LYS A 136 6.95 2.15 -12.94
CA LYS A 136 8.29 2.54 -12.47
C LYS A 136 8.74 1.75 -11.24
N SER A 137 7.86 0.95 -10.64
CA SER A 137 8.20 0.16 -9.45
C SER A 137 9.19 -0.96 -9.77
N PRO A 138 10.07 -1.29 -8.81
CA PRO A 138 11.05 -2.36 -8.98
C PRO A 138 10.37 -3.71 -9.19
N GLU A 139 11.02 -4.53 -10.00
CA GLU A 139 10.60 -5.89 -10.32
C GLU A 139 11.06 -6.82 -9.20
N LEU A 140 10.12 -7.45 -8.49
CA LEU A 140 10.40 -8.35 -7.37
C LEU A 140 10.84 -9.74 -7.84
N GLY A 141 10.47 -10.11 -9.06
CA GLY A 141 10.76 -11.42 -9.63
C GLY A 141 9.71 -11.80 -10.67
N ARG A 142 9.60 -13.10 -10.94
CA ARG A 142 8.59 -13.64 -11.85
C ARG A 142 7.77 -14.71 -11.15
N VAL A 143 6.47 -14.67 -11.37
CA VAL A 143 5.56 -15.74 -10.96
C VAL A 143 5.39 -16.71 -12.13
N SER A 144 5.64 -17.98 -11.88
CA SER A 144 5.64 -19.02 -12.91
C SER A 144 4.25 -19.24 -13.49
N THR A 145 4.20 -19.58 -14.78
CA THR A 145 2.97 -20.01 -15.44
C THR A 145 2.42 -21.28 -14.77
N GLY A 146 1.12 -21.33 -14.56
CA GLY A 146 0.41 -22.37 -13.83
C GLY A 146 0.17 -22.05 -12.36
N ALA A 147 0.85 -21.05 -11.79
CA ALA A 147 0.67 -20.64 -10.40
C ALA A 147 -0.75 -20.14 -10.12
N ILE A 148 -1.25 -20.42 -8.92
CA ILE A 148 -2.54 -19.95 -8.41
C ILE A 148 -2.28 -18.80 -7.45
N VAL A 149 -3.00 -17.71 -7.67
CA VAL A 149 -2.89 -16.48 -6.91
C VAL A 149 -4.27 -15.99 -6.48
N GLU A 150 -4.34 -15.37 -5.33
CA GLU A 150 -5.55 -14.74 -4.81
C GLU A 150 -5.55 -13.25 -5.15
N GLU A 151 -6.69 -12.71 -5.60
CA GLU A 151 -6.88 -11.27 -5.83
C GLU A 151 -7.00 -10.53 -4.50
N VAL A 152 -6.02 -9.66 -4.26
CA VAL A 152 -6.03 -8.74 -3.10
C VAL A 152 -6.61 -7.40 -3.50
N ALA A 153 -6.19 -6.86 -4.64
CA ALA A 153 -6.69 -5.59 -5.17
C ALA A 153 -6.52 -5.54 -6.69
N ARG A 154 -7.41 -4.80 -7.36
CA ARG A 154 -7.34 -4.61 -8.81
C ARG A 154 -7.46 -3.14 -9.16
N VAL A 155 -6.49 -2.64 -9.93
CA VAL A 155 -6.46 -1.26 -10.42
C VAL A 155 -6.28 -1.29 -11.94
N GLY A 156 -7.39 -1.10 -12.66
CA GLY A 156 -7.44 -1.18 -14.11
C GLY A 156 -6.97 -2.53 -14.67
N GLU A 157 -5.79 -2.52 -15.28
CA GLU A 157 -5.13 -3.70 -15.87
C GLU A 157 -4.07 -4.34 -14.96
N ARG A 158 -3.98 -3.88 -13.71
CA ARG A 158 -3.04 -4.37 -12.71
C ARG A 158 -3.77 -5.15 -11.63
N LEU A 159 -3.23 -6.31 -11.30
CA LEU A 159 -3.73 -7.20 -10.26
C LEU A 159 -2.68 -7.30 -9.16
N CYS A 160 -3.02 -6.80 -7.98
CA CYS A 160 -2.31 -7.12 -6.75
C CYS A 160 -2.76 -8.49 -6.30
N TYR A 161 -1.81 -9.40 -6.13
CA TYR A 161 -2.08 -10.77 -5.82
C TYR A 161 -1.28 -11.26 -4.60
N ARG A 162 -1.75 -12.35 -4.01
CA ARG A 162 -1.02 -13.19 -3.04
C ARG A 162 -0.87 -14.60 -3.60
N LEU A 163 0.35 -15.14 -3.61
CA LEU A 163 0.63 -16.48 -4.14
C LEU A 163 0.03 -17.52 -3.19
N GLU A 164 -0.82 -18.39 -3.73
CA GLU A 164 -1.39 -19.53 -3.02
C GLU A 164 -0.63 -20.81 -3.37
N GLU A 165 -0.38 -21.03 -4.67
CA GLU A 165 0.27 -22.24 -5.17
C GLU A 165 1.20 -21.91 -6.35
N GLY A 166 2.38 -22.52 -6.41
CA GLY A 166 3.34 -22.34 -7.50
C GLY A 166 4.66 -21.74 -7.04
N SER A 167 5.36 -21.07 -7.97
CA SER A 167 6.71 -20.53 -7.73
C SER A 167 6.79 -19.06 -8.12
N GLY A 168 7.42 -18.25 -7.27
CA GLY A 168 7.59 -16.82 -7.47
C GLY A 168 7.42 -16.02 -6.18
N PRO A 169 7.32 -14.68 -6.28
CA PRO A 169 7.06 -13.81 -5.14
C PRO A 169 5.71 -14.11 -4.48
N ALA A 170 5.71 -14.15 -3.14
CA ALA A 170 4.51 -14.43 -2.34
C ALA A 170 3.41 -13.37 -2.48
N LYS A 171 3.76 -12.16 -2.89
CA LYS A 171 2.81 -11.07 -3.17
C LYS A 171 3.40 -10.09 -4.18
N GLY A 172 2.53 -9.37 -4.87
CA GLY A 172 2.92 -8.24 -5.69
C GLY A 172 1.92 -7.92 -6.79
N TRP A 173 2.34 -7.08 -7.72
CA TRP A 173 1.50 -6.58 -8.81
C TRP A 173 1.89 -7.22 -10.13
N VAL A 174 0.91 -7.79 -10.84
CA VAL A 174 1.06 -8.33 -12.19
C VAL A 174 0.13 -7.62 -13.15
N SER A 175 0.46 -7.66 -14.44
CA SER A 175 -0.46 -7.23 -15.48
C SER A 175 -1.46 -8.34 -15.77
N ILE A 176 -2.76 -8.00 -15.79
CA ILE A 176 -3.84 -8.90 -16.16
C ILE A 176 -3.74 -9.24 -17.66
N ARG A 177 -3.44 -8.23 -18.48
CA ARG A 177 -3.27 -8.35 -19.92
C ARG A 177 -2.10 -7.51 -20.41
N VAL A 178 -1.40 -7.99 -21.44
CA VAL A 178 -0.30 -7.28 -22.12
C VAL A 178 -0.47 -7.42 -23.62
N SER A 179 -0.48 -6.29 -24.33
CA SER A 179 -0.68 -6.23 -25.80
C SER A 179 -1.91 -7.03 -26.28
N GLY A 180 -3.01 -6.97 -25.52
CA GLY A 180 -4.26 -7.67 -25.83
C GLY A 180 -4.30 -9.16 -25.46
N LYS A 181 -3.21 -9.73 -24.93
CA LYS A 181 -3.20 -11.11 -24.42
C LYS A 181 -3.44 -11.13 -22.92
N GLU A 182 -4.44 -11.88 -22.47
CA GLU A 182 -4.63 -12.16 -21.04
C GLU A 182 -3.49 -13.05 -20.54
N LEU A 183 -2.93 -12.66 -19.39
CA LEU A 183 -1.85 -13.38 -18.74
C LEU A 183 -2.33 -14.12 -17.48
N VAL A 184 -3.54 -13.82 -17.01
CA VAL A 184 -4.16 -14.48 -15.86
C VAL A 184 -5.58 -14.88 -16.21
N GLU A 185 -6.02 -16.01 -15.67
CA GLU A 185 -7.36 -16.57 -15.86
C GLU A 185 -8.06 -16.66 -14.51
N LYS A 186 -9.28 -16.15 -14.39
CA LYS A 186 -10.04 -16.20 -13.13
C LYS A 186 -10.51 -17.63 -12.85
N LEU A 187 -10.17 -18.16 -11.67
CA LEU A 187 -10.68 -19.42 -11.15
C LEU A 187 -11.94 -19.12 -10.31
N ALA A 188 -13.07 -19.69 -10.74
CA ALA A 188 -14.38 -19.56 -10.08
C ALA A 188 -14.50 -20.47 -8.86
#